data_AF-A0A291M1Q5-F1
#
_entry.id   AF-A0A291M1Q5-F1
#
_cell.length_a   1.000
_cell.length_b   1.000
_cell.length_c   1.000
_cell.angle_alpha   90.00
_cell.angle_beta   90.00
_cell.angle_gamma   90.00
#
_symmetry.space_group_name_H-M   'P 1'
#
loop_
_entity.id
_entity.type
_entity.pdbx_description
1 polymer ?
#
loop_
_entity_poly.entity_id
_entity_poly.type
_entity_poly.pdbx_seq_one_letter_code
_entity_poly.pdbx_strand_id
1 'polypeptide(L)'
;MPMLPPRATCAAVIGLLVAPLIGAGAARADSYLMGVGQWTCTRMIDTFTDGAPVEKGQAAGWILGFWSAATAYEAPAFTAQLEEVGGARVVQATIRECRNNPEALVGIVSSALLVKSRS
;
A
#
# COMPACT_ATOMS: atom_id res chain seq x y z
N MET A 1 -10.59 58.91 -2.20
CA MET A 1 -10.12 57.70 -2.94
C MET A 1 -11.32 56.73 -3.00
N PRO A 2 -11.44 55.88 -4.03
CA PRO A 2 -12.23 55.98 -5.28
C PRO A 2 -13.64 55.36 -5.19
N MET A 3 -14.66 55.81 -5.96
CA MET A 3 -15.20 55.22 -7.23
C MET A 3 -15.49 53.69 -7.15
N LEU A 4 -16.70 53.12 -7.36
CA LEU A 4 -17.76 53.34 -8.37
C LEU A 4 -19.10 52.63 -7.95
N PRO A 5 -20.29 53.02 -8.46
CA PRO A 5 -21.58 52.32 -8.34
C PRO A 5 -21.99 51.62 -9.68
N PRO A 6 -23.28 51.35 -10.02
CA PRO A 6 -24.09 50.16 -9.71
C PRO A 6 -24.64 49.39 -10.96
N ARG A 7 -25.42 48.33 -10.71
CA ARG A 7 -26.41 47.63 -11.58
C ARG A 7 -25.89 46.63 -12.64
N ALA A 8 -26.28 45.36 -12.47
CA ALA A 8 -26.83 44.53 -13.54
C ALA A 8 -27.55 43.29 -12.96
N THR A 9 -28.87 43.39 -12.88
CA THR A 9 -29.82 42.27 -13.01
C THR A 9 -29.58 41.52 -14.33
N CYS A 10 -29.64 40.18 -14.32
CA CYS A 10 -30.10 39.27 -15.40
C CYS A 10 -29.99 37.83 -14.84
N ALA A 11 -31.08 37.19 -14.41
CA ALA A 11 -32.09 36.50 -15.22
C ALA A 11 -31.52 35.33 -16.04
N ALA A 12 -31.97 34.11 -15.71
CA ALA A 12 -31.95 32.86 -16.50
C ALA A 12 -30.54 32.35 -16.89
N VAL A 13 -30.22 31.07 -16.80
CA VAL A 13 -30.79 29.99 -17.61
C VAL A 13 -30.66 28.69 -16.83
N ILE A 14 -31.81 28.06 -16.56
CA ILE A 14 -31.93 26.64 -16.23
C ILE A 14 -31.53 25.89 -17.52
N GLY A 15 -30.24 25.56 -17.61
CA GLY A 15 -29.62 24.94 -18.78
C GLY A 15 -29.41 23.45 -18.54
N LEU A 16 -30.24 22.67 -19.21
CA LEU A 16 -30.19 21.23 -19.42
C LEU A 16 -28.75 20.71 -19.64
N LEU A 17 -28.20 19.92 -18.70
CA LEU A 17 -27.12 18.97 -18.98
C LEU A 17 -27.43 17.67 -18.23
N VAL A 18 -28.27 16.84 -18.86
CA VAL A 18 -28.25 15.40 -18.63
C VAL A 18 -26.89 14.91 -19.12
N ALA A 19 -25.88 14.94 -18.25
CA ALA A 19 -24.64 14.24 -18.51
C ALA A 19 -24.94 12.74 -18.35
N PRO A 20 -24.77 11.92 -19.40
CA PRO A 20 -24.85 10.49 -19.21
C PRO A 20 -23.66 10.12 -18.33
N LEU A 21 -23.94 9.46 -17.20
CA LEU A 21 -22.97 8.72 -16.39
C LEU A 21 -22.44 7.55 -17.24
N ILE A 22 -21.74 7.86 -18.33
CA ILE A 22 -21.01 6.89 -19.13
C ILE A 22 -19.77 6.58 -18.31
N GLY A 23 -19.71 5.32 -17.91
CA GLY A 23 -18.75 4.74 -17.00
C GLY A 23 -17.40 5.45 -16.99
N ALA A 24 -17.05 5.95 -15.80
CA ALA A 24 -15.69 5.82 -15.36
C ALA A 24 -15.36 4.32 -15.39
N GLY A 25 -14.96 3.81 -16.56
CA GLY A 25 -14.18 2.60 -16.65
C GLY A 25 -13.05 2.82 -15.67
N ALA A 26 -13.05 2.02 -14.60
CA ALA A 26 -12.04 2.09 -13.56
C ALA A 26 -10.69 1.96 -14.26
N ALA A 27 -10.06 3.10 -14.52
CA ALA A 27 -8.66 3.15 -14.86
C ALA A 27 -7.98 2.51 -13.66
N ARG A 28 -7.61 1.23 -13.79
CA ARG A 28 -6.75 0.55 -12.86
C ARG A 28 -5.47 1.37 -12.86
N ALA A 29 -5.29 2.17 -11.82
CA ALA A 29 -4.09 2.93 -11.59
C ALA A 29 -2.98 1.92 -11.27
N ASP A 30 -2.32 1.44 -12.32
CA ASP A 30 -1.03 0.78 -12.21
C ASP A 30 0.02 1.84 -11.91
N SER A 31 0.04 2.36 -10.68
CA SER A 31 1.09 3.29 -10.26
C SER A 31 1.27 3.29 -8.74
N TYR A 32 2.36 2.64 -8.32
CA TYR A 32 2.93 2.59 -6.97
C TYR A 32 2.05 1.91 -5.92
N LEU A 33 2.46 0.69 -5.50
CA LEU A 33 1.80 -0.10 -4.45
C LEU A 33 1.97 0.49 -3.04
N MET A 34 1.44 1.69 -2.83
CA MET A 34 1.08 2.21 -1.52
C MET A 34 -0.12 1.40 -1.01
N GLY A 35 0.11 0.18 -0.51
CA GLY A 35 -0.99 -0.69 -0.07
C GLY A 35 -0.70 -2.17 0.09
N VAL A 36 0.55 -2.64 -0.06
CA VAL A 36 0.88 -4.06 0.13
C VAL A 36 0.44 -4.57 1.52
N GLY A 37 0.48 -3.73 2.56
CA GLY A 37 -0.04 -4.09 3.88
C GLY A 37 -1.54 -4.39 3.92
N GLN A 38 -2.32 -3.86 2.97
CA GLN A 38 -3.76 -4.11 2.79
C GLN A 38 -4.04 -5.25 1.80
N TRP A 39 -3.00 -5.89 1.26
CA TRP A 39 -3.19 -7.09 0.46
C TRP A 39 -3.56 -8.26 1.35
N THR A 40 -4.40 -9.14 0.81
CA THR A 40 -4.57 -10.48 1.37
C THR A 40 -3.28 -11.28 1.19
N CYS A 41 -3.05 -12.22 2.10
CA CYS A 41 -1.93 -13.13 2.02
C CYS A 41 -1.99 -14.00 0.75
N THR A 42 -3.17 -14.36 0.26
CA THR A 42 -3.34 -15.01 -1.05
C THR A 42 -2.74 -14.18 -2.17
N ARG A 43 -3.12 -12.89 -2.28
CA ARG A 43 -2.56 -11.99 -3.30
C ARG A 43 -1.04 -11.87 -3.19
N MET A 44 -0.53 -11.82 -1.96
CA MET A 44 0.91 -11.78 -1.70
C MET A 44 1.62 -13.05 -2.21
N ILE A 45 1.06 -14.23 -1.92
CA ILE A 45 1.60 -15.52 -2.39
C ILE A 45 1.58 -15.59 -3.92
N ASP A 46 0.48 -15.19 -4.54
CA ASP A 46 0.34 -15.17 -6.01
C ASP A 46 1.38 -14.24 -6.63
N THR A 47 1.61 -13.07 -6.03
CA THR A 47 2.64 -12.12 -6.48
C THR A 47 4.04 -12.75 -6.45
N PHE A 48 4.38 -13.49 -5.39
CA PHE A 48 5.70 -14.14 -5.28
C PHE A 48 5.83 -15.40 -6.16
N THR A 49 4.71 -16.02 -6.53
CA THR A 49 4.69 -17.20 -7.41
C THR A 49 4.78 -16.73 -8.86
N ASP A 50 3.81 -15.94 -9.32
CA ASP A 50 3.56 -15.69 -10.73
C ASP A 50 3.76 -14.22 -11.15
N GLY A 51 3.91 -13.30 -10.19
CA GLY A 51 4.06 -11.88 -10.45
C GLY A 51 5.31 -11.51 -11.24
N ALA A 52 5.29 -10.33 -11.87
CA ALA A 52 6.46 -9.80 -12.57
C ALA A 52 7.62 -9.53 -11.58
N PRO A 53 8.89 -9.58 -12.02
CA PRO A 53 10.03 -9.30 -11.14
C PRO A 53 9.94 -7.97 -10.39
N VAL A 54 9.38 -6.94 -11.03
CA VAL A 54 9.17 -5.62 -10.42
C VAL A 54 8.15 -5.67 -9.28
N GLU A 55 7.07 -6.43 -9.43
CA GLU A 55 6.02 -6.58 -8.41
C GLU A 55 6.54 -7.38 -7.21
N LYS A 56 7.29 -8.45 -7.48
CA LYS A 56 8.02 -9.23 -6.45
C LYS A 56 8.97 -8.33 -5.68
N GLY A 57 9.74 -7.49 -6.39
CA GLY A 57 10.66 -6.53 -5.79
C GLY A 57 9.96 -5.49 -4.92
N GLN A 58 8.83 -4.94 -5.37
CA GLN A 58 8.04 -3.98 -4.59
C GLN A 58 7.43 -4.63 -3.34
N ALA A 59 6.87 -5.84 -3.46
CA ALA A 59 6.31 -6.57 -2.34
C ALA A 59 7.38 -6.92 -1.29
N ALA A 60 8.55 -7.40 -1.73
CA ALA A 60 9.70 -7.64 -0.86
C ALA A 60 10.18 -6.35 -0.19
N GLY A 61 10.30 -5.26 -0.96
CA GLY A 61 10.68 -3.95 -0.45
C GLY A 61 9.72 -3.41 0.61
N TRP A 62 8.41 -3.62 0.45
CA TRP A 62 7.42 -3.23 1.45
C TRP A 62 7.57 -4.04 2.74
N ILE A 63 7.75 -5.36 2.66
CA ILE A 63 7.96 -6.22 3.84
C ILE A 63 9.20 -5.74 4.61
N LEU A 64 10.31 -5.56 3.90
CA LEU A 64 11.55 -5.09 4.52
C LEU A 64 11.36 -3.70 5.13
N GLY A 65 10.76 -2.76 4.41
CA GLY A 65 10.49 -1.41 4.90
C GLY A 65 9.57 -1.40 6.12
N PHE A 66 8.54 -2.25 6.16
CA PHE A 66 7.64 -2.38 7.32
C PHE A 66 8.41 -2.83 8.56
N TRP A 67 9.22 -3.89 8.41
CA TRP A 67 10.04 -4.40 9.50
C TRP A 67 11.07 -3.36 9.95
N SER A 68 11.73 -2.65 9.02
CA SER A 68 12.67 -1.57 9.33
C SER A 68 12.05 -0.38 10.04
N ALA A 69 10.87 0.07 9.62
CA ALA A 69 10.19 1.19 10.24
C ALA A 69 9.72 0.85 11.66
N ALA A 70 9.23 -0.37 11.86
CA ALA A 70 8.75 -0.83 13.16
C ALA A 70 9.89 -1.10 14.16
N THR A 71 11.13 -1.21 13.69
CA THR A 71 12.36 -1.39 14.48
C THR A 71 13.26 -0.15 14.49
N ALA A 72 12.85 0.95 13.86
CA ALA A 72 13.59 2.22 13.90
C ALA A 72 13.80 2.78 15.32
N TYR A 73 13.02 2.31 16.30
CA TYR A 73 13.20 2.60 17.73
C TYR A 73 14.33 1.77 18.40
N GLU A 74 14.91 0.78 17.71
CA GLU A 74 16.04 -0.07 18.13
C GLU A 74 17.06 -0.29 16.98
N ALA A 75 17.37 0.78 16.24
CA ALA A 75 18.09 0.77 14.96
C ALA A 75 19.40 -0.07 14.85
N PRO A 76 20.26 -0.18 15.89
CA PRO A 76 21.51 -0.95 15.75
C PRO A 76 21.29 -2.47 15.69
N ALA A 77 20.35 -3.00 16.49
CA ALA A 77 20.11 -4.44 16.58
C ALA A 77 19.40 -5.00 15.34
N PHE A 78 18.55 -4.19 14.71
CA PHE A 78 17.81 -4.60 13.54
C PHE A 78 18.62 -4.56 12.24
N THR A 79 19.52 -3.59 12.08
CA THR A 79 20.45 -3.59 10.94
C THR A 79 21.32 -4.84 10.97
N ALA A 80 21.84 -5.19 12.15
CA ALA A 80 22.56 -6.44 12.38
C ALA A 80 21.69 -7.68 12.12
N GLN A 81 20.42 -7.72 12.56
CA GLN A 81 19.51 -8.84 12.25
C GLN A 81 19.13 -8.92 10.76
N LEU A 82 18.96 -7.82 10.04
CA LEU A 82 18.72 -7.85 8.59
C LEU A 82 19.95 -8.31 7.81
N GLU A 83 21.15 -7.94 8.28
CA GLU A 83 22.43 -8.36 7.72
C GLU A 83 22.75 -9.83 8.07
N GLU A 84 22.41 -10.30 9.27
CA GLU A 84 22.70 -11.64 9.81
C GLU A 84 21.64 -12.68 9.42
N VAL A 85 20.35 -12.34 9.49
CA VAL A 85 19.22 -13.19 9.07
C VAL A 85 19.05 -13.11 7.54
N GLY A 86 19.48 -12.00 6.92
CA GLY A 86 19.35 -11.74 5.49
C GLY A 86 17.91 -11.34 5.15
N GLY A 87 17.71 -10.18 4.50
CA GLY A 87 16.38 -9.69 4.12
C GLY A 87 15.49 -10.73 3.41
N ALA A 88 16.11 -11.67 2.69
CA ALA A 88 15.42 -12.82 2.09
C ALA A 88 14.68 -13.69 3.11
N ARG A 89 15.22 -13.94 4.31
CA ARG A 89 14.57 -14.77 5.34
C ARG A 89 13.38 -14.08 5.97
N VAL A 90 13.41 -12.75 6.16
CA VAL A 90 12.26 -11.97 6.65
C VAL A 90 11.10 -12.05 5.66
N VAL A 91 11.42 -11.88 4.37
CA VAL A 91 10.44 -12.07 3.28
C VAL A 91 9.89 -13.50 3.32
N GLN A 92 10.76 -14.53 3.37
CA GLN A 92 10.31 -15.91 3.42
C GLN A 92 9.48 -16.26 4.65
N ALA A 93 9.80 -15.71 5.83
CA ALA A 93 9.03 -15.90 7.05
C ALA A 93 7.62 -15.32 6.90
N THR A 94 7.52 -14.11 6.35
CA THR A 94 6.24 -13.45 6.06
C THR A 94 5.41 -14.25 5.07
N ILE A 95 6.02 -14.74 3.97
CA ILE A 95 5.32 -15.58 2.98
C ILE A 95 4.89 -16.91 3.58
N ARG A 96 5.72 -17.54 4.41
CA ARG A 96 5.37 -18.79 5.10
C ARG A 96 4.18 -18.60 6.03
N GLU A 97 4.16 -17.52 6.80
CA GLU A 97 3.04 -17.24 7.69
C GLU A 97 1.77 -16.88 6.92
N CYS A 98 1.90 -16.19 5.78
CA CYS A 98 0.79 -15.93 4.87
C CYS A 98 0.16 -17.21 4.32
N ARG A 99 0.93 -18.28 4.10
CA ARG A 99 0.37 -19.58 3.66
C ARG A 99 -0.53 -20.22 4.72
N ASN A 100 -0.30 -19.93 6.00
CA ASN A 100 -1.14 -20.41 7.10
C ASN A 100 -2.40 -19.54 7.27
N ASN A 101 -2.40 -18.32 6.75
CA ASN A 101 -3.45 -17.32 6.96
C ASN A 101 -3.83 -16.62 5.64
N PRO A 102 -4.35 -17.34 4.62
CA PRO A 102 -4.51 -16.81 3.26
C PRO A 102 -5.40 -15.56 3.16
N GLU A 103 -6.43 -15.49 3.99
CA GLU A 103 -7.38 -14.36 4.02
C GLU A 103 -6.90 -13.19 4.89
N ALA A 104 -5.83 -13.37 5.67
CA ALA A 104 -5.31 -12.31 6.52
C ALA A 104 -4.62 -11.22 5.69
N LEU A 105 -4.59 -10.01 6.24
CA LEU A 105 -3.84 -8.92 5.65
C LEU A 105 -2.35 -9.08 5.93
N VAL A 106 -1.52 -8.82 4.93
CA VAL A 106 -0.05 -8.89 5.05
C VAL A 106 0.46 -8.01 6.19
N GLY A 107 -0.12 -6.83 6.40
CA GLY A 107 0.27 -5.95 7.50
C GLY A 107 0.02 -6.55 8.88
N ILE A 108 -1.07 -7.31 9.05
CA ILE A 108 -1.41 -8.00 10.30
C ILE A 108 -0.40 -9.13 10.55
N VAL A 109 -0.14 -9.96 9.53
CA VAL A 109 0.85 -11.04 9.61
C VAL A 109 2.25 -10.52 9.92
N SER A 110 2.65 -9.42 9.25
CA SER A 110 3.97 -8.81 9.46
C SER A 110 4.11 -8.23 10.86
N SER A 111 3.05 -7.62 11.41
CA SER A 111 3.02 -7.14 12.79
C SER A 111 3.13 -8.27 13.81
N ALA A 112 2.38 -9.37 13.61
CA ALA A 112 2.38 -10.51 14.51
C ALA A 112 3.77 -11.19 14.56
N LEU A 113 4.41 -11.34 13.41
CA LEU A 113 5.77 -11.90 13.32
C LEU A 113 6.80 -10.99 13.99
N LEU A 114 6.66 -9.68 13.86
CA LEU A 114 7.54 -8.72 14.54
C LEU A 114 7.43 -8.84 16.06
N VAL A 115 6.21 -8.90 16.62
CA VAL A 115 6.00 -9.10 18.06
C VAL A 115 6.61 -10.43 18.51
N LYS A 116 6.39 -11.51 17.75
CA LYS A 116 6.96 -12.83 18.02
C LYS A 116 8.48 -12.84 18.01
N SER A 117 9.13 -12.08 17.12
CA SER A 117 10.60 -12.01 17.05
C SER A 117 11.26 -11.30 18.24
N ARG A 118 10.47 -10.60 19.07
CA ARG A 118 10.94 -9.86 20.25
C ARG A 118 10.68 -10.60 21.57
N SER A 119 9.98 -11.73 21.52
CA SER A 119 9.64 -12.57 22.68
C SER A 119 10.64 -13.71 22.83
#